data_AF-A0A1S8C501-F1
#
_entry.id   AF-A0A1S8C501-F1
#
_cell.length_a   1.000
_cell.length_b   1.000
_cell.length_c   1.000
_cell.angle_alpha   90.00
_cell.angle_beta   90.00
_cell.angle_gamma   90.00
#
_symmetry.space_group_name_H-M   'P 1'
#
loop_
_entity.id
_entity.type
_entity.pdbx_description
1 polymer ?
#
loop_
_entity_poly.entity_id
_entity_poly.type
_entity_poly.pdbx_seq_one_letter_code
_entity_poly.pdbx_strand_id
1 'polypeptide(L)' 'AEPKGAPQLHLLPTAGGAPRKLTDHHLGAGVPVWSPDSRRLAYTARVPQAGRYGTDEDVVPAARRPG' A
#
# COMPACT_ATOMS: atom_id res chain seq x y z
N ALA A 1 18.99 -4.39 9.98
CA ALA A 1 18.36 -3.48 8.99
C ALA A 1 16.94 -3.25 9.45
N GLU A 2 16.50 -2.00 9.59
CA GLU A 2 15.09 -1.71 9.90
C GLU A 2 14.19 -2.33 8.82
N PRO A 3 13.01 -2.86 9.16
CA PRO A 3 12.07 -3.31 8.14
C PRO A 3 11.73 -2.10 7.27
N LYS A 4 12.16 -2.13 6.01
CA LYS A 4 11.70 -1.16 5.01
C LYS A 4 10.17 -1.26 4.98
N GLY A 5 9.49 -0.16 5.28
CA GLY A 5 8.03 -0.08 5.22
C GLY A 5 7.50 -0.53 3.86
N ALA A 6 6.19 -0.82 3.79
CA ALA A 6 5.57 -1.32 2.57
C ALA A 6 5.84 -0.38 1.36
N PRO A 7 6.06 -0.94 0.16
CA PRO A 7 6.48 -0.15 -1.01
C PRO A 7 5.43 0.91 -1.37
N GLN A 8 5.85 2.14 -1.65
CA GLN A 8 4.97 3.24 -2.07
C GLN A 8 5.49 3.94 -3.32
N LEU A 9 4.58 4.51 -4.10
CA LEU A 9 4.92 5.28 -5.29
C LEU A 9 5.25 6.72 -4.93
N HIS A 10 6.33 7.21 -5.51
CA HIS A 10 6.80 8.58 -5.37
C HIS A 10 7.05 9.17 -6.75
N LEU A 11 6.72 10.45 -6.91
CA LEU A 11 6.99 11.23 -8.10
C LEU A 11 8.25 12.07 -7.87
N LEU A 12 9.27 11.84 -8.69
CA LEU A 12 10.49 12.63 -8.67
C LEU A 12 10.43 13.70 -9.77
N PRO A 13 10.59 15.00 -9.45
CA PRO A 13 10.73 16.02 -10.46
C PRO A 13 11.99 15.79 -11.30
N THR A 14 11.90 15.90 -12.63
CA THR A 14 13.03 15.68 -13.55
C THR A 14 14.13 16.73 -13.42
N ALA A 15 13.78 17.93 -12.98
CA ALA A 15 14.73 18.98 -12.64
C ALA A 15 15.51 18.71 -11.33
N GLY A 16 15.21 17.61 -10.64
CA GLY A 16 15.71 17.32 -9.30
C GLY A 16 14.85 17.95 -8.19
N GLY A 17 15.25 17.70 -6.94
CA GLY A 17 14.52 18.13 -5.75
C GLY A 17 13.87 16.98 -4.99
N ALA A 18 12.99 17.33 -4.03
CA ALA A 18 12.39 16.36 -3.14
C ALA A 18 11.33 15.50 -3.85
N PRO A 19 11.34 14.16 -3.67
CA PRO A 19 10.26 13.30 -4.16
C PRO A 19 8.92 13.63 -3.48
N ARG A 20 7.83 13.56 -4.25
CA ARG A 20 6.46 13.68 -3.73
C ARG A 20 5.83 12.29 -3.60
N LYS A 21 5.45 11.88 -2.39
CA LYS A 21 4.71 10.64 -2.15
C LYS A 21 3.32 10.71 -2.82
N LEU A 22 2.95 9.69 -3.57
CA LEU A 22 1.66 9.58 -4.28
C LEU A 22 0.70 8.58 -3.64
N THR A 23 1.21 7.58 -2.91
CA THR A 23 0.41 6.51 -2.31
C THR A 23 0.76 6.30 -0.85
N ASP A 24 -0.20 5.83 -0.05
CA ASP A 24 0.01 5.47 1.35
C ASP A 24 -0.81 4.24 1.75
N HIS A 25 -0.54 3.12 1.09
CA HIS A 25 -1.27 1.87 1.31
C HIS A 25 -0.60 1.03 2.41
N HIS A 26 -1.39 0.51 3.36
CA HIS A 26 -0.92 -0.34 4.45
C HIS A 26 -0.05 -1.51 3.98
N LEU A 27 -0.47 -2.18 2.90
CA LEU A 27 0.23 -3.31 2.29
C LEU A 27 1.10 -2.93 1.09
N GLY A 28 1.22 -1.64 0.81
CA GLY A 28 1.99 -1.11 -0.30
C GLY A 28 1.27 -1.07 -1.65
N ALA A 29 1.87 -0.33 -2.57
CA ALA A 29 1.51 -0.23 -3.97
C ALA A 29 2.38 -1.16 -4.82
N GLY A 30 1.78 -1.79 -5.81
CA GLY A 30 2.45 -2.59 -6.83
C GLY A 30 3.13 -1.74 -7.90
N VAL A 31 3.76 -2.42 -8.86
CA VAL A 31 4.46 -1.79 -9.98
C VAL A 31 3.46 -0.99 -10.83
N PRO A 32 3.72 0.31 -11.07
CA PRO A 32 2.83 1.13 -11.86
C PRO A 32 3.10 1.03 -13.36
N VAL A 33 2.11 1.45 -14.15
CA VAL A 33 2.25 1.69 -15.60
C VAL A 33 1.73 3.07 -15.95
N TRP A 34 2.44 3.78 -16.83
CA TRP A 34 2.00 5.08 -17.33
C TRP A 34 0.93 4.91 -18.40
N SER A 35 -0.03 5.85 -18.44
CA SER A 35 -0.86 6.02 -19.61
C SER A 35 0.00 6.46 -20.80
N PRO A 36 -0.37 6.11 -22.06
CA PRO A 36 0.39 6.52 -23.24
C PRO A 36 0.54 8.04 -23.38
N ASP A 37 -0.44 8.82 -22.90
CA ASP A 37 -0.41 10.28 -22.90
C ASP A 37 0.41 10.87 -21.73
N SER A 38 1.01 10.04 -20.87
CA SER A 38 1.80 10.42 -19.68
C SER A 38 1.05 11.26 -18.64
N ARG A 39 -0.27 11.39 -18.73
CA ARG A 39 -1.07 12.20 -17.81
C ARG A 39 -1.56 11.43 -16.58
N ARG A 40 -1.54 10.10 -16.63
CA ARG A 40 -2.06 9.23 -15.58
C ARG A 40 -1.17 8.02 -15.39
N LEU A 41 -1.31 7.39 -14.24
CA LEU A 41 -0.57 6.20 -13.88
C LEU A 41 -1.54 5.23 -13.19
N ALA A 42 -1.52 3.97 -13.62
CA ALA A 42 -2.31 2.90 -13.05
C ALA A 42 -1.40 1.99 -12.20
N TYR A 43 -1.90 1.55 -11.06
CA TYR A 43 -1.19 0.66 -10.13
C TYR A 43 -2.20 -0.19 -9.36
N THR A 44 -1.74 -1.29 -8.78
CA THR A 44 -2.54 -2.13 -7.89
C THR A 44 -2.13 -1.91 -6.43
N ALA A 45 -3.05 -2.05 -5.51
CA ALA A 45 -2.77 -2.06 -4.08
C ALA A 45 -3.70 -3.07 -3.40
N ARG A 46 -3.18 -3.78 -2.39
CA ARG A 46 -4.01 -4.65 -1.57
C ARG A 46 -4.66 -3.82 -0.47
N VAL A 47 -5.97 -3.86 -0.40
CA VAL A 47 -6.72 -3.29 0.72
C VAL A 47 -6.84 -4.35 1.80
N PRO A 48 -6.45 -4.07 3.06
CA PRO A 48 -6.69 -5.00 4.16
C PRO A 48 -8.19 -5.28 4.27
N GLN A 49 -8.57 -6.55 4.23
CA GLN A 49 -9.91 -6.99 4.61
C GLN A 49 -9.80 -7.64 5.99
N ALA A 50 -10.62 -7.17 6.94
CA ALA A 50 -10.69 -7.75 8.28
C ALA A 50 -10.90 -9.27 8.16
N GLY A 51 -10.00 -10.05 8.76
CA GLY A 51 -10.04 -11.51 8.78
C GLY A 51 -9.39 -12.23 7.59
N ARG A 52 -8.85 -11.53 6.56
CA ARG A 52 -8.16 -12.17 5.43
C ARG A 52 -6.67 -11.85 5.29
N TYR A 53 -6.19 -10.81 5.97
CA TYR A 53 -4.77 -10.53 6.08
C TYR A 53 -4.45 -10.27 7.56
N GLY A 54 -3.64 -11.14 8.15
CA GLY A 54 -3.14 -10.97 9.50
C GLY A 54 -2.24 -9.75 9.56
N THR A 55 -2.77 -8.65 10.07
CA THR A 55 -1.98 -7.61 10.72
C THR A 55 -2.78 -7.10 11.90
N ASP A 56 -2.81 -7.94 12.93
CA ASP A 56 -2.71 -7.59 14.35
C ASP A 56 -2.61 -8.92 15.11
N GLU A 57 -1.52 -9.12 15.88
CA GLU A 57 -1.44 -10.25 16.82
C GLU A 57 -2.48 -10.11 17.96
N ASP A 58 -3.18 -8.98 18.03
CA ASP A 58 -4.17 -8.66 19.08
C ASP A 58 -5.63 -8.92 18.68
N VAL A 59 -5.94 -9.39 17.46
CA VAL A 59 -7.31 -9.79 17.10
C VAL A 59 -7.50 -11.27 17.40
N VAL A 60 -7.67 -11.58 18.69
CA VAL A 60 -8.28 -12.85 19.10
C VAL A 60 -9.72 -12.84 18.60
N PRO A 61 -10.16 -13.79 17.75
CA PRO A 61 -11.58 -13.88 17.45
C PRO A 61 -12.29 -14.24 18.74
N ALA A 62 -12.96 -13.26 19.35
CA ALA A 62 -13.81 -13.47 20.51
C ALA A 62 -14.81 -14.56 20.13
N ALA A 63 -14.68 -15.69 20.82
CA ALA A 63 -15.55 -16.84 20.72
C ALA A 63 -17.01 -16.38 20.77
N ARG A 64 -17.71 -16.48 19.64
CA ARG A 64 -19.17 -16.39 19.64
C ARG A 64 -19.68 -17.71 20.23
N ARG A 65 -20.19 -17.63 21.45
CA ARG A 65 -20.71 -18.73 22.28
C ARG A 65 -21.68 -19.62 21.49
N PRO A 66 -21.67 -20.96 21.69
CA PRO A 66 -22.71 -21.81 21.15
C PRO A 66 -24.03 -21.51 21.88
N GLY A 67 -25.08 -21.25 21.11
CA GLY A 67 -26.47 -21.33 21.55
C GLY A 67 -27.11 -22.54 20.91
#